data_AF-A0A958CX69-F1
#
_entry.id   AF-A0A958CX69-F1
#
_cell.length_a   1.000
_cell.length_b   1.000
_cell.length_c   1.000
_cell.angle_alpha   90.00
_cell.angle_beta   90.00
_cell.angle_gamma   90.00
#
_symmetry.space_group_name_H-M   'P 1'
#
loop_
_entity.id
_entity.type
_entity.pdbx_description
1 polymer ?
#
loop_
_entity_poly.entity_id
_entity_poly.type
_entity_poly.pdbx_seq_one_letter_code
_entity_poly.pdbx_strand_id
1 'polypeptide(L)'
;MRRLKSPKVRRLNKAIAGLLAVSMLLAGCGLSIRPLPTARHTQTNWVVRDSEAFEAIAFLNALTGDPLARGHYLADLRHFELLMTAEVKDALAALANFRDQTLHAHLSGFLMSFFLAGNAETLDDLLALTADPDLIRKALQDYDRSLVEINVYYGDQGWQMFEQTVPSLRVVFQFLKDADFAGYWQGGNESQIQQEIDRIYAAVRDWNIVPVIEQHLGFGLPSDQVTIYLIHFLWPYGHHLIGTSLATVPEDSDVGVVRTTVHELLHNPFNNTDPAFWEAANAVKEDPFLSEAFAARDPKYGYNNWPDYVAEDSVRALEQRIEESLGLGQRWTWTEDGGMHVLARVLVALMEQQDFPQNGESYQDFIIRMVAEGTLAPGRAESLCCGGS
;
A
#
# COMPACT_ATOMS: atom_id res chain seq x y z
N MET A 1 -59.18 -47.08 12.54
CA MET A 1 -60.07 -46.02 12.00
C MET A 1 -59.39 -45.40 10.79
N ARG A 2 -59.83 -45.76 9.58
CA ARG A 2 -60.79 -45.00 8.73
C ARG A 2 -60.24 -43.65 8.25
N ARG A 3 -59.90 -43.62 6.95
CA ARG A 3 -59.84 -42.42 6.12
C ARG A 3 -61.19 -41.70 6.16
N LEU A 4 -61.18 -40.37 6.30
CA LEU A 4 -62.21 -39.50 5.75
C LEU A 4 -61.54 -38.48 4.82
N LYS A 5 -62.11 -38.38 3.61
CA LYS A 5 -61.75 -37.44 2.55
C LYS A 5 -62.67 -36.22 2.62
N SER A 6 -62.15 -35.12 2.07
CA SER A 6 -62.85 -34.03 1.33
C SER A 6 -63.29 -32.80 2.13
N PRO A 7 -63.49 -31.61 1.49
CA PRO A 7 -63.46 -31.34 0.06
C PRO A 7 -62.62 -30.15 -0.42
N LYS A 8 -62.43 -30.15 -1.75
CA LYS A 8 -61.96 -29.06 -2.60
C LYS A 8 -62.86 -27.84 -2.47
N VAL A 9 -62.27 -26.64 -2.36
CA VAL A 9 -62.86 -25.41 -2.90
C VAL A 9 -61.91 -24.90 -3.98
N ARG A 10 -62.39 -24.94 -5.22
CA ARG A 10 -61.72 -24.40 -6.40
C ARG A 10 -62.67 -23.34 -6.96
N ARG A 11 -62.09 -22.24 -7.46
CA ARG A 11 -62.66 -21.25 -8.39
C ARG A 11 -63.54 -20.18 -7.73
N LEU A 12 -63.47 -18.90 -8.08
CA LEU A 12 -62.74 -18.11 -9.09
C LEU A 12 -63.13 -16.65 -8.80
N ASN A 13 -62.25 -15.68 -9.07
CA ASN A 13 -62.53 -14.34 -9.63
C ASN A 13 -61.23 -13.52 -9.45
N LYS A 14 -60.33 -13.45 -10.44
CA LYS A 14 -60.39 -12.52 -11.59
C LYS A 14 -60.77 -11.10 -11.19
N ALA A 15 -59.81 -10.36 -10.66
CA ALA A 15 -59.60 -8.93 -10.88
C ALA A 15 -58.22 -8.57 -10.30
N ILE A 16 -57.57 -7.55 -10.86
CA ILE A 16 -56.20 -7.08 -10.53
C ILE A 16 -55.11 -7.84 -11.32
N ALA A 17 -55.24 -7.78 -12.64
CA ALA A 17 -54.10 -7.73 -13.55
C ALA A 17 -54.24 -6.41 -14.30
N GLY A 18 -53.39 -5.44 -13.99
CA GLY A 18 -53.39 -4.13 -14.64
C GLY A 18 -53.25 -2.96 -13.67
N LEU A 19 -52.10 -2.85 -13.00
CA LEU A 19 -51.49 -1.59 -12.55
C LEU A 19 -50.11 -1.91 -11.92
N LEU A 20 -49.14 -2.25 -12.76
CA LEU A 20 -47.72 -2.36 -12.39
C LEU A 20 -46.90 -2.25 -13.69
N ALA A 21 -47.06 -1.13 -14.36
CA ALA A 21 -46.19 -0.67 -15.44
C ALA A 21 -46.06 0.84 -15.25
N VAL A 22 -44.82 1.34 -15.34
CA VAL A 22 -44.39 2.73 -15.09
C VAL A 22 -44.05 3.03 -13.62
N SER A 23 -42.88 2.56 -13.16
CA SER A 23 -41.98 3.22 -12.17
C SER A 23 -40.69 2.41 -11.95
N MET A 24 -39.96 2.08 -13.03
CA MET A 24 -38.61 1.50 -12.94
C MET A 24 -37.75 2.05 -14.08
N LEU A 25 -37.40 3.33 -14.02
CA LEU A 25 -36.42 3.92 -14.95
C LEU A 25 -35.61 5.10 -14.37
N LEU A 26 -35.67 5.37 -13.06
CA LEU A 26 -34.89 6.44 -12.43
C LEU A 26 -34.55 6.09 -10.99
N ALA A 27 -33.49 5.32 -10.76
CA ALA A 27 -32.68 5.31 -9.53
C ALA A 27 -31.57 4.27 -9.71
N GLY A 28 -30.36 4.73 -10.00
CA GLY A 28 -29.22 3.84 -10.24
C GLY A 28 -28.11 4.41 -11.09
N CYS A 29 -28.21 5.66 -11.58
CA CYS A 29 -27.00 6.45 -11.81
C CYS A 29 -26.44 6.81 -10.43
N GLY A 30 -25.79 5.86 -9.78
CA GLY A 30 -24.73 6.22 -8.85
C GLY A 30 -23.73 7.01 -9.68
N LEU A 31 -23.80 8.33 -9.61
CA LEU A 31 -22.69 9.17 -10.01
C LEU A 31 -21.53 8.67 -9.16
N SER A 32 -20.68 7.84 -9.76
CA SER A 32 -19.37 7.56 -9.21
C SER A 32 -18.72 8.94 -9.14
N ILE A 33 -18.66 9.50 -7.93
CA ILE A 33 -17.95 10.74 -7.68
C ILE A 33 -16.50 10.35 -7.86
N ARG A 34 -16.02 10.42 -9.12
CA ARG A 34 -14.58 10.38 -9.38
C ARG A 34 -14.01 11.53 -8.54
N PRO A 35 -13.05 11.27 -7.63
CA PRO A 35 -12.39 12.36 -6.94
C PRO A 35 -11.91 13.36 -7.98
N LEU A 36 -12.14 14.65 -7.72
CA LEU A 36 -11.73 15.69 -8.66
C LEU A 36 -10.21 15.54 -8.84
N PRO A 37 -9.71 15.51 -10.08
CA PRO A 37 -8.27 15.45 -10.31
C PRO A 37 -7.63 16.63 -9.57
N THR A 38 -6.79 16.33 -8.60
CA THR A 38 -5.83 17.29 -8.04
C THR A 38 -5.05 17.89 -9.21
N ALA A 39 -4.80 19.20 -9.13
CA ALA A 39 -4.00 19.88 -10.14
C ALA A 39 -2.63 19.20 -10.21
N ARG A 40 -2.17 18.89 -11.42
CA ARG A 40 -0.85 18.31 -11.61
C ARG A 40 0.23 19.33 -11.25
N HIS A 41 1.27 18.82 -10.61
CA HIS A 41 2.44 19.59 -10.22
C HIS A 41 3.45 19.67 -11.36
N THR A 42 4.34 20.65 -11.28
CA THR A 42 5.39 20.89 -12.30
C THR A 42 6.80 20.64 -11.77
N GLN A 43 6.94 20.40 -10.48
CA GLN A 43 8.21 20.27 -9.77
C GLN A 43 8.12 19.17 -8.71
N THR A 44 9.27 18.83 -8.13
CA THR A 44 9.40 17.95 -6.98
C THR A 44 10.17 18.69 -5.90
N ASN A 45 9.60 18.81 -4.71
CA ASN A 45 10.22 19.44 -3.55
C ASN A 45 10.70 18.33 -2.59
N TRP A 46 12.00 18.10 -2.55
CA TRP A 46 12.57 17.01 -1.75
C TRP A 46 12.78 17.41 -0.29
N VAL A 47 12.39 16.50 0.61
CA VAL A 47 12.74 16.50 2.03
C VAL A 47 13.32 15.12 2.36
N VAL A 48 14.52 15.08 2.93
CA VAL A 48 15.14 13.85 3.42
C VAL A 48 15.46 14.09 4.89
N ARG A 49 15.00 13.19 5.76
CA ARG A 49 15.18 13.32 7.21
C ARG A 49 15.08 11.97 7.91
N ASP A 50 15.39 11.94 9.19
CA ASP A 50 15.11 10.84 10.09
C ASP A 50 13.85 11.11 10.94
N SER A 51 13.51 10.18 11.82
CA SER A 51 12.46 10.35 12.84
C SER A 51 12.67 9.33 13.95
N GLU A 52 12.86 9.80 15.18
CA GLU A 52 13.00 8.93 16.37
C GLU A 52 11.74 8.06 16.55
N ALA A 53 10.56 8.64 16.34
CA ALA A 53 9.30 7.92 16.37
C ALA A 53 9.29 6.75 15.36
N PHE A 54 9.74 6.98 14.13
CA PHE A 54 9.73 5.93 13.11
C PHE A 54 10.83 4.90 13.33
N GLU A 55 11.97 5.26 13.91
CA GLU A 55 12.97 4.30 14.36
C GLU A 55 12.41 3.36 15.43
N ALA A 56 11.69 3.91 16.42
CA ALA A 56 11.04 3.11 17.45
C ALA A 56 9.95 2.18 16.87
N ILE A 57 9.16 2.67 15.92
CA ILE A 57 8.13 1.87 15.22
C ILE A 57 8.76 0.78 14.35
N ALA A 58 9.80 1.09 13.58
CA ALA A 58 10.48 0.12 12.72
C ALA A 58 11.10 -1.01 13.53
N PHE A 59 11.70 -0.69 14.68
CA PHE A 59 12.30 -1.68 15.56
C PHE A 59 11.28 -2.70 16.11
N LEU A 60 9.98 -2.38 16.10
CA LEU A 60 8.93 -3.34 16.45
C LEU A 60 8.91 -4.57 15.55
N ASN A 61 9.33 -4.49 14.28
CA ASN A 61 9.42 -5.68 13.42
C ASN A 61 10.38 -6.70 14.02
N ALA A 62 11.57 -6.26 14.41
CA ALA A 62 12.58 -7.12 15.04
C ALA A 62 12.08 -7.63 16.41
N LEU A 63 11.49 -6.75 17.24
CA LEU A 63 11.00 -7.09 18.58
C LEU A 63 9.81 -8.07 18.56
N THR A 64 8.98 -8.02 17.53
CA THR A 64 7.84 -8.94 17.32
C THR A 64 8.25 -10.20 16.54
N GLY A 65 9.54 -10.39 16.31
CA GLY A 65 10.09 -11.63 15.75
C GLY A 65 9.90 -11.79 14.24
N ASP A 66 9.80 -10.69 13.49
CA ASP A 66 9.92 -10.76 12.03
C ASP A 66 11.26 -11.44 11.65
N PRO A 67 11.27 -12.52 10.85
CA PRO A 67 12.49 -13.28 10.60
C PRO A 67 13.61 -12.51 9.90
N LEU A 68 13.27 -11.59 9.00
CA LEU A 68 14.25 -10.82 8.23
C LEU A 68 14.86 -9.73 9.12
N ALA A 69 14.02 -8.94 9.77
CA ALA A 69 14.48 -7.89 10.68
C ALA A 69 15.24 -8.49 11.88
N ARG A 70 14.74 -9.57 12.48
CA ARG A 70 15.40 -10.24 13.62
C ARG A 70 16.78 -10.77 13.27
N GLY A 71 16.96 -11.29 12.05
CA GLY A 71 18.25 -11.77 11.58
C GLY A 71 19.28 -10.64 11.47
N HIS A 72 18.84 -9.46 11.01
CA HIS A 72 19.69 -8.29 10.81
C HIS A 72 20.05 -7.59 12.13
N TYR A 73 19.08 -7.32 12.99
CA TYR A 73 19.25 -6.53 14.22
C TYR A 73 19.51 -7.37 15.48
N LEU A 74 20.19 -8.51 15.36
CA LEU A 74 20.36 -9.45 16.48
C LEU A 74 21.14 -8.84 17.66
N ALA A 75 22.09 -7.95 17.40
CA ALA A 75 22.85 -7.27 18.44
C ALA A 75 21.97 -6.31 19.24
N ASP A 76 21.20 -5.48 18.54
CA ASP A 76 20.25 -4.53 19.12
C ASP A 76 19.17 -5.25 19.92
N LEU A 77 18.60 -6.32 19.36
CA LEU A 77 17.61 -7.13 20.05
C LEU A 77 18.15 -7.70 21.36
N ARG A 78 19.38 -8.20 21.39
CA ARG A 78 19.97 -8.73 22.63
C ARG A 78 20.14 -7.65 23.69
N HIS A 79 20.43 -6.41 23.30
CA HIS A 79 20.51 -5.30 24.23
C HIS A 79 19.15 -5.08 24.94
N PHE A 80 18.08 -4.95 24.17
CA PHE A 80 16.74 -4.67 24.71
C PHE A 80 16.07 -5.90 25.36
N GLU A 81 16.28 -7.12 24.85
CA GLU A 81 15.72 -8.37 25.40
C GLU A 81 16.12 -8.59 26.88
N LEU A 82 17.31 -8.12 27.29
CA LEU A 82 17.79 -8.20 28.67
C LEU A 82 17.04 -7.27 29.63
N LEU A 83 16.40 -6.22 29.10
CA LEU A 83 15.68 -5.21 29.86
C LEU A 83 14.17 -5.49 29.94
N MET A 84 13.66 -6.42 29.13
CA MET A 84 12.23 -6.71 29.02
C MET A 84 11.66 -7.38 30.28
N THR A 85 10.58 -6.79 30.79
CA THR A 85 9.74 -7.42 31.81
C THR A 85 8.80 -8.47 31.20
N ALA A 86 8.07 -9.21 32.04
CA ALA A 86 7.03 -10.13 31.56
C ALA A 86 5.91 -9.38 30.82
N GLU A 87 5.50 -8.21 31.33
CA GLU A 87 4.46 -7.37 30.72
C GLU A 87 4.85 -6.90 29.31
N VAL A 88 6.11 -6.48 29.11
CA VAL A 88 6.61 -6.09 27.79
C VAL A 88 6.60 -7.27 26.82
N LYS A 89 6.99 -8.47 27.28
CA LYS A 89 6.96 -9.69 26.45
C LYS A 89 5.53 -10.06 26.04
N ASP A 90 4.57 -9.94 26.95
CA ASP A 90 3.17 -10.20 26.67
C ASP A 90 2.60 -9.19 25.66
N ALA A 91 2.96 -7.90 25.78
CA ALA A 91 2.57 -6.86 24.83
C ALA A 91 3.17 -7.10 23.43
N LEU A 92 4.45 -7.45 23.35
CA LEU A 92 5.11 -7.82 22.08
C LEU A 92 4.50 -9.07 21.45
N ALA A 93 4.16 -10.09 22.26
CA ALA A 93 3.47 -11.28 21.77
C ALA A 93 2.06 -10.95 21.23
N ALA A 94 1.34 -10.02 21.87
CA ALA A 94 0.07 -9.54 21.36
C ALA A 94 0.20 -8.81 20.01
N LEU A 95 1.24 -7.97 19.85
CA LEU A 95 1.52 -7.30 18.56
C LEU A 95 1.95 -8.30 17.48
N ALA A 96 2.76 -9.30 17.81
CA ALA A 96 3.14 -10.37 16.89
C ALA A 96 1.91 -11.18 16.43
N ASN A 97 1.02 -11.54 17.36
CA ASN A 97 -0.23 -12.22 17.03
C ASN A 97 -1.13 -11.35 16.14
N PHE A 98 -1.23 -10.05 16.42
CA PHE A 98 -1.98 -9.12 15.58
C PHE A 98 -1.41 -9.05 14.15
N ARG A 99 -0.08 -8.94 14.02
CA ARG A 99 0.62 -8.98 12.72
C ARG A 99 0.26 -10.25 11.94
N ASP A 100 0.39 -11.41 12.58
CA ASP A 100 0.28 -12.71 11.92
C ASP A 100 -1.18 -13.11 11.61
N GLN A 101 -2.13 -12.69 12.46
CA GLN A 101 -3.53 -13.15 12.39
C GLN A 101 -4.51 -12.13 11.85
N THR A 102 -4.16 -10.84 11.88
CA THR A 102 -5.09 -9.74 11.52
C THR A 102 -4.53 -8.91 10.37
N LEU A 103 -3.31 -8.39 10.52
CA LEU A 103 -2.75 -7.45 9.56
C LEU A 103 -2.27 -8.14 8.28
N HIS A 104 -1.58 -9.27 8.41
CA HIS A 104 -0.93 -9.99 7.31
C HIS A 104 0.03 -9.11 6.47
N ALA A 105 0.60 -8.07 7.09
CA ALA A 105 1.56 -7.15 6.51
C ALA A 105 2.57 -6.67 7.58
N HIS A 106 3.56 -5.88 7.18
CA HIS A 106 4.55 -5.33 8.12
C HIS A 106 3.92 -4.34 9.09
N LEU A 107 4.22 -4.53 10.38
CA LEU A 107 3.64 -3.71 11.45
C LEU A 107 4.12 -2.26 11.35
N SER A 108 5.37 -2.05 10.96
CA SER A 108 5.99 -0.72 10.81
C SER A 108 5.25 0.18 9.83
N GLY A 109 5.05 -0.24 8.58
CA GLY A 109 4.39 0.59 7.56
C GLY A 109 2.96 0.96 7.96
N PHE A 110 2.22 0.01 8.53
CA PHE A 110 0.88 0.26 9.07
C PHE A 110 0.90 1.34 10.16
N LEU A 111 1.76 1.21 11.17
CA LEU A 111 1.81 2.13 12.30
C LEU A 111 2.38 3.50 11.93
N MET A 112 3.45 3.55 11.12
CA MET A 112 4.08 4.80 10.67
C MET A 112 3.08 5.74 10.03
N SER A 113 2.16 5.24 9.21
CA SER A 113 1.13 6.09 8.58
C SER A 113 0.14 6.69 9.57
N PHE A 114 -0.30 5.95 10.59
CA PHE A 114 -1.15 6.51 11.65
C PHE A 114 -0.41 7.58 12.46
N PHE A 115 0.83 7.31 12.84
CA PHE A 115 1.62 8.26 13.62
C PHE A 115 2.13 9.45 12.79
N LEU A 116 2.30 9.28 11.47
CA LEU A 116 2.56 10.39 10.53
C LEU A 116 1.38 11.36 10.51
N ALA A 117 0.14 10.84 10.41
CA ALA A 117 -1.04 11.69 10.49
C ALA A 117 -1.12 12.45 11.81
N GLY A 118 -0.70 11.82 12.92
CA GLY A 118 -0.56 12.46 14.23
C GLY A 118 0.63 13.42 14.37
N ASN A 119 1.49 13.56 13.35
CA ASN A 119 2.76 14.31 13.38
C ASN A 119 3.70 13.87 14.52
N ALA A 120 3.83 12.56 14.76
CA ALA A 120 4.77 12.05 15.76
C ALA A 120 6.22 12.19 15.27
N GLU A 121 7.09 12.78 16.09
CA GLU A 121 8.53 12.90 15.79
C GLU A 121 9.39 12.13 16.81
N THR A 122 8.90 12.02 18.04
CA THR A 122 9.63 11.43 19.19
C THR A 122 8.84 10.32 19.85
N LEU A 123 9.50 9.54 20.72
CA LEU A 123 8.84 8.54 21.54
C LEU A 123 7.83 9.14 22.52
N ASP A 124 8.03 10.40 22.94
CA ASP A 124 7.06 11.15 23.75
C ASP A 124 5.79 11.46 22.97
N ASP A 125 5.89 11.79 21.69
CA ASP A 125 4.73 11.98 20.82
C ASP A 125 3.97 10.66 20.64
N LEU A 126 4.67 9.54 20.45
CA LEU A 126 4.06 8.21 20.35
C LEU A 126 3.29 7.85 21.64
N LEU A 127 3.86 8.14 22.80
CA LEU A 127 3.20 7.94 24.09
C LEU A 127 1.98 8.85 24.25
N ALA A 128 2.07 10.12 23.85
CA ALA A 128 0.96 11.06 23.90
C ALA A 128 -0.20 10.61 22.98
N LEU A 129 0.11 10.20 21.75
CA LEU A 129 -0.88 9.78 20.76
C LEU A 129 -1.49 8.41 21.08
N THR A 130 -0.75 7.50 21.75
CA THR A 130 -1.35 6.26 22.28
C THR A 130 -2.13 6.50 23.58
N ALA A 131 -1.89 7.61 24.30
CA ALA A 131 -2.69 8.05 25.43
C ALA A 131 -4.05 8.61 24.99
N ASP A 132 -4.07 9.35 23.87
CA ASP A 132 -5.24 9.97 23.26
C ASP A 132 -5.30 9.72 21.73
N PRO A 133 -5.68 8.51 21.29
CA PRO A 133 -5.67 8.15 19.88
C PRO A 133 -6.68 8.95 19.04
N ASP A 134 -7.69 9.57 19.65
CA ASP A 134 -8.63 10.43 18.93
C ASP A 134 -7.94 11.63 18.25
N LEU A 135 -6.76 12.03 18.71
CA LEU A 135 -5.92 13.03 18.03
C LEU A 135 -5.49 12.55 16.63
N ILE A 136 -5.05 11.29 16.50
CA ILE A 136 -4.73 10.69 15.19
C ILE A 136 -6.00 10.60 14.35
N ARG A 137 -7.10 10.13 14.94
CA ARG A 137 -8.37 9.96 14.22
C ARG A 137 -8.85 11.29 13.62
N LYS A 138 -8.76 12.37 14.39
CA LYS A 138 -9.12 13.71 13.92
C LYS A 138 -8.17 14.17 12.81
N ALA A 139 -6.87 13.99 12.97
CA ALA A 139 -5.90 14.36 11.94
C ALA A 139 -6.14 13.60 10.62
N LEU A 140 -6.48 12.31 10.68
CA LEU A 140 -6.88 11.51 9.52
C LEU A 140 -8.19 12.00 8.86
N GLN A 141 -9.12 12.58 9.65
CA GLN A 141 -10.33 13.19 9.11
C GLN A 141 -10.09 14.54 8.42
N ASP A 142 -9.11 15.29 8.92
CA ASP A 142 -8.65 16.55 8.34
C ASP A 142 -7.80 16.31 7.08
N TYR A 143 -7.15 15.13 6.99
CA TYR A 143 -6.53 14.64 5.77
C TYR A 143 -7.61 14.41 4.69
N ASP A 144 -7.36 14.89 3.48
CA ASP A 144 -8.36 14.93 2.41
C ASP A 144 -8.94 13.54 2.11
N ARG A 145 -10.21 13.34 2.51
CA ARG A 145 -10.98 12.09 2.30
C ARG A 145 -11.17 11.70 0.84
N SER A 146 -10.83 12.58 -0.11
CA SER A 146 -10.81 12.25 -1.54
C SER A 146 -9.59 11.42 -1.95
N LEU A 147 -8.57 11.31 -1.09
CA LEU A 147 -7.44 10.43 -1.31
C LEU A 147 -7.87 8.96 -1.14
N VAL A 148 -7.71 8.20 -2.21
CA VAL A 148 -8.04 6.76 -2.31
C VAL A 148 -7.36 5.95 -1.19
N GLU A 149 -6.17 6.36 -0.75
CA GLU A 149 -5.37 5.69 0.27
C GLU A 149 -6.05 5.63 1.64
N ILE A 150 -6.76 6.71 2.01
CA ILE A 150 -7.43 6.81 3.31
C ILE A 150 -8.55 5.77 3.39
N ASN A 151 -9.30 5.56 2.32
CA ASN A 151 -10.47 4.67 2.36
C ASN A 151 -10.13 3.18 2.45
N VAL A 152 -8.91 2.77 2.05
CA VAL A 152 -8.52 1.34 2.01
C VAL A 152 -7.81 0.91 3.28
N TYR A 153 -6.80 1.65 3.74
CA TYR A 153 -6.01 1.27 4.92
C TYR A 153 -6.31 2.09 6.17
N TYR A 154 -6.87 3.29 6.02
CA TYR A 154 -7.05 4.26 7.12
C TYR A 154 -8.52 4.63 7.37
N GLY A 155 -9.46 3.87 6.78
CA GLY A 155 -10.90 4.00 6.98
C GLY A 155 -11.34 3.37 8.29
N ASP A 156 -12.64 3.18 8.50
CA ASP A 156 -13.18 2.66 9.76
C ASP A 156 -12.59 1.29 10.16
N GLN A 157 -12.35 0.40 9.20
CA GLN A 157 -11.71 -0.89 9.46
C GLN A 157 -10.24 -0.73 9.86
N GLY A 158 -9.49 0.11 9.15
CA GLY A 158 -8.11 0.47 9.49
C GLY A 158 -7.98 1.05 10.89
N TRP A 159 -8.88 1.97 11.22
CA TRP A 159 -8.97 2.58 12.55
C TRP A 159 -9.23 1.53 13.64
N GLN A 160 -10.21 0.63 13.44
CA GLN A 160 -10.49 -0.45 14.40
C GLN A 160 -9.30 -1.39 14.59
N MET A 161 -8.54 -1.66 13.52
CA MET A 161 -7.31 -2.45 13.60
C MET A 161 -6.24 -1.70 14.39
N PHE A 162 -6.05 -0.39 14.16
CA PHE A 162 -5.12 0.44 14.92
C PHE A 162 -5.48 0.49 16.41
N GLU A 163 -6.74 0.75 16.75
CA GLU A 163 -7.23 0.79 18.14
C GLU A 163 -6.92 -0.50 18.93
N GLN A 164 -6.97 -1.67 18.28
CA GLN A 164 -6.64 -2.94 18.92
C GLN A 164 -5.17 -3.04 19.33
N THR A 165 -4.28 -2.33 18.65
CA THR A 165 -2.84 -2.33 18.95
C THR A 165 -2.47 -1.36 20.07
N VAL A 166 -3.25 -0.30 20.28
CA VAL A 166 -2.93 0.82 21.20
C VAL A 166 -2.55 0.36 22.61
N PRO A 167 -3.25 -0.58 23.28
CA PRO A 167 -2.87 -1.02 24.63
C PRO A 167 -1.44 -1.60 24.69
N SER A 168 -1.09 -2.45 23.72
CA SER A 168 0.24 -3.05 23.64
C SER A 168 1.31 -2.04 23.23
N LEU A 169 0.98 -1.14 22.30
CA LEU A 169 1.90 -0.08 21.88
C LEU A 169 2.28 0.83 23.05
N ARG A 170 1.32 1.20 23.92
CA ARG A 170 1.62 2.01 25.11
C ARG A 170 2.64 1.35 26.03
N VAL A 171 2.51 0.04 26.26
CA VAL A 171 3.46 -0.73 27.08
C VAL A 171 4.84 -0.75 26.43
N VAL A 172 4.90 -1.03 25.12
CA VAL A 172 6.17 -1.17 24.41
C VAL A 172 6.88 0.18 24.25
N PHE A 173 6.17 1.26 23.92
CA PHE A 173 6.75 2.60 23.83
C PHE A 173 7.23 3.10 25.19
N GLN A 174 6.50 2.82 26.27
CA GLN A 174 6.97 3.15 27.62
C GLN A 174 8.24 2.39 27.96
N PHE A 175 8.31 1.10 27.60
CA PHE A 175 9.52 0.30 27.76
C PHE A 175 10.71 0.87 26.97
N LEU A 176 10.51 1.22 25.70
CA LEU A 176 11.58 1.82 24.89
C LEU A 176 12.07 3.13 25.50
N LYS A 177 11.18 3.91 26.11
CA LYS A 177 11.54 5.16 26.79
C LYS A 177 12.36 4.89 28.05
N ASP A 178 11.89 3.97 28.88
CA ASP A 178 12.56 3.60 30.13
C ASP A 178 13.92 2.92 29.88
N ALA A 179 14.08 2.26 28.73
CA ALA A 179 15.32 1.64 28.27
C ALA A 179 16.27 2.62 27.56
N ASP A 180 15.94 3.91 27.50
CA ASP A 180 16.72 4.95 26.81
C ASP A 180 16.99 4.63 25.33
N PHE A 181 15.96 4.19 24.60
CA PHE A 181 16.07 3.86 23.17
C PHE A 181 16.64 5.04 22.36
N ALA A 182 16.19 6.27 22.64
CA ALA A 182 16.69 7.46 21.97
C ALA A 182 18.21 7.64 22.19
N GLY A 183 18.69 7.53 23.44
CA GLY A 183 20.11 7.58 23.74
C GLY A 183 20.92 6.43 23.12
N TYR A 184 20.35 5.21 23.10
CA TYR A 184 20.95 4.06 22.43
C TYR A 184 21.14 4.30 20.93
N TRP A 185 20.08 4.72 20.24
CA TRP A 185 20.09 4.96 18.80
C TRP A 185 21.02 6.14 18.44
N GLN A 186 20.94 7.25 19.18
CA GLN A 186 21.81 8.42 18.97
C GLN A 186 23.30 8.08 19.18
N GLY A 187 23.61 7.33 20.23
CA GLY A 187 24.97 6.95 20.57
C GLY A 187 25.64 6.02 19.56
N GLY A 188 24.86 5.30 18.74
CA GLY A 188 25.36 4.35 17.74
C GLY A 188 25.30 4.87 16.29
N ASN A 189 24.21 5.55 15.91
CA ASN A 189 23.82 5.69 14.50
C ASN A 189 23.58 7.14 14.02
N GLU A 190 23.32 8.12 14.89
CA GLU A 190 22.89 9.47 14.48
C GLU A 190 23.88 10.14 13.51
N SER A 191 25.18 10.10 13.82
CA SER A 191 26.18 10.71 12.93
C SER A 191 26.29 10.03 11.56
N GLN A 192 25.97 8.74 11.47
CA GLN A 192 25.93 8.01 10.21
C GLN A 192 24.65 8.35 9.45
N ILE A 193 23.49 8.34 10.12
CA ILE A 193 22.20 8.68 9.51
C ILE A 193 22.22 10.09 8.95
N GLN A 194 22.79 11.07 9.65
CA GLN A 194 22.89 12.44 9.14
C GLN A 194 23.77 12.53 7.87
N GLN A 195 24.86 11.77 7.81
CA GLN A 195 25.69 11.69 6.60
C GLN A 195 24.91 11.07 5.43
N GLU A 196 24.10 10.05 5.71
CA GLU A 196 23.24 9.42 4.71
C GLU A 196 22.11 10.35 4.26
N ILE A 197 21.50 11.13 5.16
CA ILE A 197 20.52 12.18 4.81
C ILE A 197 21.13 13.17 3.83
N ASP A 198 22.33 13.70 4.12
CA ASP A 198 23.00 14.67 3.26
C ASP A 198 23.37 14.04 1.90
N ARG A 199 23.86 12.80 1.89
CA ARG A 199 24.18 12.05 0.66
C ARG A 199 22.94 11.85 -0.20
N ILE A 200 21.88 11.30 0.39
CA ILE A 200 20.63 11.01 -0.32
C ILE A 200 19.98 12.29 -0.81
N TYR A 201 19.92 13.35 0.01
CA TYR A 201 19.41 14.65 -0.44
C TYR A 201 20.18 15.16 -1.66
N ALA A 202 21.51 15.10 -1.63
CA ALA A 202 22.34 15.49 -2.77
C ALA A 202 22.08 14.64 -4.03
N ALA A 203 21.78 13.35 -3.85
CA ALA A 203 21.47 12.42 -4.94
C ALA A 203 20.08 12.66 -5.56
N VAL A 204 19.06 12.96 -4.75
CA VAL A 204 17.67 13.05 -5.22
C VAL A 204 17.25 14.45 -5.68
N ARG A 205 17.88 15.52 -5.16
CA ARG A 205 17.40 16.92 -5.33
C ARG A 205 17.21 17.38 -6.78
N ASP A 206 17.94 16.80 -7.73
CA ASP A 206 17.91 17.18 -9.14
C ASP A 206 16.87 16.37 -9.96
N TRP A 207 16.24 15.37 -9.34
CA TRP A 207 15.21 14.55 -9.97
C TRP A 207 13.82 15.21 -9.82
N ASN A 208 13.13 15.39 -10.93
CA ASN A 208 11.76 15.93 -10.96
C ASN A 208 10.75 14.81 -11.24
N ILE A 209 10.52 13.93 -10.26
CA ILE A 209 9.74 12.70 -10.44
C ILE A 209 8.23 12.91 -10.36
N VAL A 210 7.74 13.86 -9.54
CA VAL A 210 6.30 14.02 -9.30
C VAL A 210 5.52 14.26 -10.60
N PRO A 211 5.89 15.20 -11.48
CA PRO A 211 5.16 15.42 -12.72
C PRO A 211 5.16 14.20 -13.65
N VAL A 212 6.24 13.40 -13.62
CA VAL A 212 6.36 12.18 -14.44
C VAL A 212 5.45 11.09 -13.88
N ILE A 213 5.40 10.91 -12.56
CA ILE A 213 4.49 9.99 -11.88
C ILE A 213 3.03 10.36 -12.20
N GLU A 214 2.65 11.62 -12.00
CA GLU A 214 1.29 12.11 -12.27
C GLU A 214 0.87 12.00 -13.73
N GLN A 215 1.83 12.13 -14.66
CA GLN A 215 1.57 11.90 -16.08
C GLN A 215 1.15 10.45 -16.35
N HIS A 216 1.79 9.48 -15.70
CA HIS A 216 1.52 8.06 -15.88
C HIS A 216 0.31 7.58 -15.06
N LEU A 217 0.06 8.17 -13.89
CA LEU A 217 -1.15 7.91 -13.11
C LEU A 217 -2.40 8.50 -13.79
N GLY A 218 -2.25 9.67 -14.41
CA GLY A 218 -3.34 10.44 -15.01
C GLY A 218 -4.00 11.43 -14.05
N PHE A 219 -3.62 11.44 -12.78
CA PHE A 219 -4.12 12.35 -11.74
C PHE A 219 -2.95 12.93 -10.92
N GLY A 220 -3.20 14.02 -10.18
CA GLY A 220 -2.18 14.65 -9.33
C GLY A 220 -1.94 13.88 -8.03
N LEU A 221 -0.71 13.86 -7.54
CA LEU A 221 -0.40 13.43 -6.18
C LEU A 221 -0.96 14.45 -5.17
N PRO A 222 -1.03 14.09 -3.88
CA PRO A 222 -1.53 15.02 -2.84
C PRO A 222 -0.64 16.25 -2.62
N SER A 223 0.64 16.16 -2.98
CA SER A 223 1.65 17.20 -2.80
C SER A 223 2.78 17.05 -3.81
N ASP A 224 3.48 18.14 -4.13
CA ASP A 224 4.79 18.08 -4.81
C ASP A 224 5.97 17.88 -3.85
N GLN A 225 5.71 17.94 -2.54
CA GLN A 225 6.72 17.68 -1.51
C GLN A 225 6.85 16.18 -1.26
N VAL A 226 7.99 15.62 -1.63
CA VAL A 226 8.35 14.22 -1.37
C VAL A 226 9.19 14.14 -0.10
N THR A 227 8.69 13.47 0.92
CA THR A 227 9.42 13.25 2.18
C THR A 227 9.95 11.82 2.27
N ILE A 228 11.28 11.68 2.26
CA ILE A 228 11.96 10.42 2.53
C ILE A 228 12.38 10.40 4.00
N TYR A 229 11.85 9.44 4.74
CA TYR A 229 12.31 9.08 6.07
C TYR A 229 13.39 7.99 5.96
N LEU A 230 14.63 8.30 6.31
CA LEU A 230 15.71 7.31 6.40
C LEU A 230 15.72 6.70 7.79
N ILE A 231 15.38 5.42 7.86
CA ILE A 231 15.12 4.68 9.11
C ILE A 231 16.06 3.48 9.20
N HIS A 232 16.94 3.49 10.19
CA HIS A 232 17.92 2.43 10.41
C HIS A 232 17.27 1.08 10.67
N PHE A 233 16.23 1.00 11.50
CA PHE A 233 15.60 -0.27 11.90
C PHE A 233 14.59 -0.83 10.88
N LEU A 234 14.55 -0.30 9.66
CA LEU A 234 13.54 -0.66 8.66
C LEU A 234 13.97 -1.80 7.71
N TRP A 235 15.24 -2.22 7.72
CA TRP A 235 15.74 -3.23 6.79
C TRP A 235 14.97 -4.56 6.89
N PRO A 236 14.66 -5.22 5.76
CA PRO A 236 14.97 -4.86 4.36
C PRO A 236 13.87 -4.05 3.67
N TYR A 237 12.97 -3.42 4.41
CA TYR A 237 11.72 -2.89 3.88
C TYR A 237 11.83 -1.43 3.41
N GLY A 238 11.04 -1.11 2.39
CA GLY A 238 10.55 0.22 2.07
C GLY A 238 9.05 0.28 2.34
N HIS A 239 8.56 1.44 2.77
CA HIS A 239 7.14 1.64 3.01
C HIS A 239 6.69 2.99 2.45
N HIS A 240 5.72 2.94 1.54
CA HIS A 240 4.85 4.07 1.27
C HIS A 240 4.08 4.46 2.54
N LEU A 241 4.07 5.76 2.82
CA LEU A 241 3.34 6.38 3.92
C LEU A 241 2.28 7.31 3.36
N ILE A 242 1.32 7.72 4.19
CA ILE A 242 0.22 8.59 3.75
C ILE A 242 0.72 9.86 3.02
N GLY A 243 0.11 10.16 1.87
CA GLY A 243 0.45 11.34 1.09
C GLY A 243 1.64 11.10 0.16
N THR A 244 2.59 12.04 0.14
CA THR A 244 3.79 11.94 -0.71
C THR A 244 5.01 11.69 0.17
N SER A 245 4.93 10.66 1.01
CA SER A 245 5.95 10.32 2.00
C SER A 245 6.27 8.83 1.93
N LEU A 246 7.51 8.48 2.24
CA LEU A 246 7.94 7.09 2.37
C LEU A 246 8.98 6.94 3.46
N ALA A 247 9.12 5.72 3.99
CA ALA A 247 10.24 5.32 4.83
C ALA A 247 11.08 4.27 4.10
N THR A 248 12.41 4.41 4.17
CA THR A 248 13.36 3.45 3.58
C THR A 248 14.65 3.40 4.39
N VAL A 249 15.55 2.50 4.02
CA VAL A 249 16.84 2.29 4.69
C VAL A 249 17.95 3.18 4.11
N PRO A 250 18.96 3.56 4.92
CA PRO A 250 20.09 4.36 4.43
C PRO A 250 21.01 3.66 3.42
N GLU A 251 20.97 2.32 3.36
CA GLU A 251 21.95 1.50 2.62
C GLU A 251 21.69 1.41 1.11
N ASP A 252 20.61 2.01 0.63
CA ASP A 252 20.28 2.03 -0.79
C ASP A 252 21.27 2.89 -1.60
N SER A 253 21.61 2.42 -2.80
CA SER A 253 22.37 3.22 -3.77
C SER A 253 21.63 4.52 -4.11
N ASP A 254 22.34 5.57 -4.50
CA ASP A 254 21.75 6.87 -4.89
C ASP A 254 20.57 6.71 -5.88
N VAL A 255 20.78 5.92 -6.93
CA VAL A 255 19.74 5.61 -7.93
C VAL A 255 18.68 4.68 -7.34
N GLY A 256 19.07 3.75 -6.46
CA GLY A 256 18.15 2.88 -5.73
C GLY A 256 17.10 3.66 -4.96
N VAL A 257 17.49 4.72 -4.24
CA VAL A 257 16.54 5.55 -3.48
C VAL A 257 15.56 6.29 -4.41
N VAL A 258 16.02 6.81 -5.55
CA VAL A 258 15.11 7.43 -6.54
C VAL A 258 14.09 6.42 -7.03
N ARG A 259 14.54 5.22 -7.39
CA ARG A 259 13.67 4.14 -7.87
C ARG A 259 12.68 3.68 -6.81
N THR A 260 13.16 3.43 -5.59
CA THR A 260 12.30 3.11 -4.43
C THR A 260 11.29 4.21 -4.20
N THR A 261 11.68 5.49 -4.27
CA THR A 261 10.74 6.60 -4.15
C THR A 261 9.67 6.57 -5.23
N VAL A 262 10.05 6.35 -6.49
CA VAL A 262 9.08 6.21 -7.59
C VAL A 262 8.12 5.05 -7.31
N HIS A 263 8.64 3.90 -6.90
CA HIS A 263 7.85 2.72 -6.55
C HIS A 263 6.83 3.02 -5.45
N GLU A 264 7.27 3.55 -4.31
CA GLU A 264 6.40 3.79 -3.17
C GLU A 264 5.29 4.80 -3.50
N LEU A 265 5.62 5.88 -4.22
CA LEU A 265 4.66 6.91 -4.62
C LEU A 265 3.65 6.47 -5.69
N LEU A 266 3.84 5.28 -6.28
CA LEU A 266 2.90 4.68 -7.23
C LEU A 266 1.85 3.81 -6.54
N HIS A 267 2.00 3.48 -5.26
CA HIS A 267 0.96 2.72 -4.55
C HIS A 267 -0.38 3.46 -4.60
N ASN A 268 -1.44 2.68 -4.76
CA ASN A 268 -2.79 3.14 -5.13
C ASN A 268 -2.88 3.78 -6.55
N PRO A 269 -2.40 3.10 -7.62
CA PRO A 269 -2.39 3.69 -8.96
C PRO A 269 -3.78 3.80 -9.62
N PHE A 270 -4.83 3.36 -8.93
CA PHE A 270 -6.22 3.37 -9.36
C PHE A 270 -7.16 3.50 -8.17
N ASN A 271 -8.43 3.83 -8.42
CA ASN A 271 -9.45 3.89 -7.39
C ASN A 271 -9.88 2.47 -6.97
N ASN A 272 -9.40 2.02 -5.81
CA ASN A 272 -9.69 0.72 -5.21
C ASN A 272 -11.19 0.47 -4.90
N THR A 273 -12.05 1.48 -5.02
CA THR A 273 -13.51 1.35 -4.85
C THR A 273 -14.28 1.33 -6.16
N ASP A 274 -13.63 1.54 -7.31
CA ASP A 274 -14.30 1.60 -8.61
C ASP A 274 -14.67 0.19 -9.10
N PRO A 275 -15.98 -0.13 -9.21
CA PRO A 275 -16.41 -1.45 -9.66
C PRO A 275 -15.98 -1.76 -11.10
N ALA A 276 -15.86 -0.74 -11.97
CA ALA A 276 -15.46 -0.95 -13.36
C ALA A 276 -14.00 -1.41 -13.46
N PHE A 277 -13.13 -0.85 -12.61
CA PHE A 277 -11.74 -1.31 -12.52
C PHE A 277 -11.68 -2.77 -12.04
N TRP A 278 -12.40 -3.11 -10.98
CA TRP A 278 -12.38 -4.48 -10.45
C TRP A 278 -13.06 -5.49 -11.37
N GLU A 279 -14.06 -5.10 -12.16
CA GLU A 279 -14.60 -5.96 -13.22
C GLU A 279 -13.52 -6.26 -14.27
N ALA A 280 -12.79 -5.24 -14.72
CA ALA A 280 -11.68 -5.42 -15.64
C ALA A 280 -10.57 -6.30 -15.03
N ALA A 281 -10.08 -5.97 -13.83
CA ALA A 281 -9.03 -6.72 -13.14
C ALA A 281 -9.44 -8.18 -12.86
N ASN A 282 -10.70 -8.46 -12.54
CA ASN A 282 -11.17 -9.84 -12.38
C ASN A 282 -11.31 -10.58 -13.70
N ALA A 283 -11.62 -9.90 -14.81
CA ALA A 283 -11.61 -10.54 -16.13
C ALA A 283 -10.19 -10.98 -16.53
N VAL A 284 -9.16 -10.20 -16.16
CA VAL A 284 -7.74 -10.56 -16.37
C VAL A 284 -7.36 -11.83 -15.62
N LYS A 285 -7.93 -12.04 -14.43
CA LYS A 285 -7.70 -13.24 -13.60
C LYS A 285 -8.07 -14.55 -14.30
N GLU A 286 -9.03 -14.50 -15.22
CA GLU A 286 -9.50 -15.68 -15.95
C GLU A 286 -8.51 -16.15 -17.03
N ASP A 287 -7.41 -15.41 -17.25
CA ASP A 287 -6.31 -15.85 -18.12
C ASP A 287 -5.56 -17.06 -17.49
N PRO A 288 -5.44 -18.20 -18.21
CA PRO A 288 -4.76 -19.38 -17.68
C PRO A 288 -3.30 -19.15 -17.28
N PHE A 289 -2.56 -18.32 -18.02
CA PHE A 289 -1.15 -18.04 -17.74
C PHE A 289 -0.99 -17.22 -16.45
N LEU A 290 -1.81 -16.18 -16.28
CA LEU A 290 -1.78 -15.34 -15.08
C LEU A 290 -2.29 -16.08 -13.84
N SER A 291 -3.36 -16.86 -13.99
CA SER A 291 -3.90 -17.66 -12.88
C SER A 291 -2.93 -18.74 -12.42
N GLU A 292 -2.21 -19.40 -13.34
CA GLU A 292 -1.15 -20.36 -12.99
C GLU A 292 0.02 -19.66 -12.27
N ALA A 293 0.50 -18.53 -12.78
CA ALA A 293 1.55 -17.76 -12.15
C ALA A 293 1.17 -17.28 -10.74
N PHE A 294 -0.05 -16.75 -10.58
CA PHE A 294 -0.58 -16.35 -9.27
C PHE A 294 -0.69 -17.55 -8.31
N ALA A 295 -1.10 -18.72 -8.79
CA ALA A 295 -1.21 -19.93 -7.96
C ALA A 295 0.16 -20.52 -7.58
N ALA A 296 1.17 -20.38 -8.44
CA ALA A 296 2.52 -20.92 -8.25
C ALA A 296 3.44 -20.01 -7.40
N ARG A 297 3.03 -18.78 -7.11
CA ARG A 297 3.82 -17.81 -6.32
C ARG A 297 4.24 -18.39 -4.96
N ASP A 298 5.39 -17.96 -4.47
CA ASP A 298 5.84 -18.28 -3.12
C ASP A 298 5.23 -17.29 -2.12
N PRO A 299 4.35 -17.73 -1.19
CA PRO A 299 3.65 -16.82 -0.29
C PRO A 299 4.56 -15.98 0.61
N LYS A 300 5.83 -16.35 0.76
CA LYS A 300 6.79 -15.60 1.59
C LYS A 300 7.13 -14.22 1.02
N TYR A 301 6.93 -13.99 -0.29
CA TYR A 301 7.18 -12.70 -0.93
C TYR A 301 5.98 -11.74 -0.84
N GLY A 302 4.86 -12.17 -0.24
CA GLY A 302 3.68 -11.33 -0.06
C GLY A 302 2.65 -11.42 -1.19
N TYR A 303 1.81 -10.39 -1.32
CA TYR A 303 0.78 -10.25 -2.35
C TYR A 303 -0.10 -11.49 -2.53
N ASN A 304 -0.60 -11.97 -1.38
CA ASN A 304 -1.17 -13.32 -1.26
C ASN A 304 -2.64 -13.45 -1.66
N ASN A 305 -3.24 -12.37 -2.13
CA ASN A 305 -4.57 -12.36 -2.71
C ASN A 305 -4.52 -11.62 -4.06
N TRP A 306 -5.56 -11.84 -4.86
CA TRP A 306 -5.62 -11.27 -6.21
C TRP A 306 -5.58 -9.73 -6.24
N PRO A 307 -6.33 -9.02 -5.36
CA PRO A 307 -6.19 -7.57 -5.24
C PRO A 307 -4.76 -7.07 -5.02
N ASP A 308 -4.05 -7.63 -4.05
CA ASP A 308 -2.67 -7.22 -3.74
C ASP A 308 -1.72 -7.51 -4.90
N TYR A 309 -1.89 -8.66 -5.56
CA TYR A 309 -1.13 -9.03 -6.76
C TYR A 309 -1.33 -8.03 -7.90
N VAL A 310 -2.59 -7.69 -8.21
CA VAL A 310 -2.90 -6.68 -9.24
C VAL A 310 -2.33 -5.31 -8.86
N ALA A 311 -2.43 -4.91 -7.59
CA ALA A 311 -1.91 -3.62 -7.12
C ALA A 311 -0.38 -3.54 -7.29
N GLU A 312 0.35 -4.57 -6.86
CA GLU A 312 1.81 -4.61 -6.97
C GLU A 312 2.27 -4.68 -8.43
N ASP A 313 1.70 -5.58 -9.23
CA ASP A 313 2.07 -5.69 -10.64
C ASP A 313 1.76 -4.40 -11.43
N SER A 314 0.73 -3.65 -11.01
CA SER A 314 0.44 -2.33 -11.57
C SER A 314 1.53 -1.31 -11.23
N VAL A 315 1.96 -1.28 -9.97
CA VAL A 315 3.07 -0.43 -9.50
C VAL A 315 4.35 -0.76 -10.25
N ARG A 316 4.73 -2.04 -10.33
CA ARG A 316 5.94 -2.51 -11.04
C ARG A 316 5.92 -2.12 -12.52
N ALA A 317 4.76 -2.24 -13.18
CA ALA A 317 4.64 -1.88 -14.57
C ALA A 317 4.80 -0.37 -14.79
N LEU A 318 4.13 0.45 -13.98
CA LEU A 318 4.21 1.91 -14.04
C LEU A 318 5.62 2.40 -13.72
N GLU A 319 6.23 1.85 -12.67
CA GLU A 319 7.60 2.11 -12.25
C GLU A 319 8.56 1.91 -13.43
N GLN A 320 8.48 0.77 -14.12
CA GLN A 320 9.32 0.49 -15.29
C GLN A 320 9.17 1.56 -16.39
N ARG A 321 7.95 1.99 -16.71
CA ARG A 321 7.70 3.04 -17.73
C ARG A 321 8.21 4.42 -17.30
N ILE A 322 8.05 4.76 -16.02
CA ILE A 322 8.54 6.02 -15.46
C ILE A 322 10.06 6.04 -15.43
N GLU A 323 10.70 4.96 -14.99
CA GLU A 323 12.16 4.85 -14.96
C GLU A 323 12.79 5.00 -16.35
N GLU A 324 12.19 4.41 -17.38
CA GLU A 324 12.62 4.61 -18.76
C GLU A 324 12.50 6.07 -19.20
N SER A 325 11.39 6.73 -18.83
CA SER A 325 11.17 8.16 -19.11
C SER A 325 12.17 9.06 -18.38
N LEU A 326 12.67 8.61 -17.22
CA LEU A 326 13.70 9.26 -16.44
C LEU A 326 15.13 8.91 -16.89
N GLY A 327 15.29 7.98 -17.85
CA GLY A 327 16.60 7.53 -18.32
C GLY A 327 17.34 6.59 -17.36
N LEU A 328 16.64 5.99 -16.40
CA LEU A 328 17.20 5.05 -15.42
C LEU A 328 17.34 3.62 -15.95
N GLY A 329 16.75 3.32 -17.11
CA GLY A 329 16.79 1.99 -17.73
C GLY A 329 15.95 0.96 -16.98
N GLN A 330 16.18 -0.33 -17.23
CA GLN A 330 15.46 -1.41 -16.57
C GLN A 330 15.97 -1.61 -15.14
N ARG A 331 15.06 -1.63 -14.15
CA ARG A 331 15.38 -1.96 -12.76
C ARG A 331 15.41 -3.46 -12.52
N TRP A 332 14.32 -4.11 -12.89
CA TRP A 332 14.01 -5.45 -12.43
C TRP A 332 14.43 -6.52 -13.44
N THR A 333 14.96 -7.62 -12.95
CA THR A 333 14.90 -8.86 -13.73
C THR A 333 13.52 -9.47 -13.54
N TRP A 334 12.85 -9.89 -14.62
CA TRP A 334 11.54 -10.55 -14.55
C TRP A 334 11.56 -11.93 -13.82
N THR A 335 12.66 -12.24 -13.15
CA THR A 335 12.89 -13.43 -12.32
C THR A 335 12.90 -13.13 -10.82
N GLU A 336 12.83 -11.86 -10.42
CA GLU A 336 12.71 -11.46 -9.02
C GLU A 336 11.42 -11.99 -8.39
N ASP A 337 11.45 -12.19 -7.07
CA ASP A 337 10.36 -12.79 -6.30
C ASP A 337 9.88 -14.14 -6.87
N GLY A 338 10.81 -14.91 -7.44
CA GLY A 338 10.52 -16.18 -8.09
C GLY A 338 9.83 -16.04 -9.45
N GLY A 339 9.84 -14.85 -10.06
CA GLY A 339 9.23 -14.54 -11.34
C GLY A 339 7.72 -14.37 -11.27
N MET A 340 7.16 -14.02 -10.11
CA MET A 340 5.71 -13.91 -9.93
C MET A 340 5.08 -12.72 -10.66
N HIS A 341 5.84 -11.65 -10.91
CA HIS A 341 5.36 -10.38 -11.48
C HIS A 341 5.15 -10.42 -13.01
N VAL A 342 4.50 -11.49 -13.50
CA VAL A 342 4.25 -11.67 -14.94
C VAL A 342 3.18 -10.72 -15.46
N LEU A 343 2.23 -10.29 -14.63
CA LEU A 343 1.22 -9.32 -15.03
C LEU A 343 1.88 -7.96 -15.30
N ALA A 344 2.84 -7.54 -14.49
CA ALA A 344 3.60 -6.31 -14.69
C ALA A 344 4.26 -6.30 -16.07
N ARG A 345 4.87 -7.42 -16.48
CA ARG A 345 5.50 -7.57 -17.78
C ARG A 345 4.50 -7.46 -18.94
N VAL A 346 3.32 -8.07 -18.79
CA VAL A 346 2.21 -7.94 -19.76
C VAL A 346 1.80 -6.47 -19.90
N LEU A 347 1.64 -5.78 -18.77
CA LEU A 347 1.24 -4.38 -18.73
C LEU A 347 2.28 -3.46 -19.37
N VAL A 348 3.58 -3.68 -19.11
CA VAL A 348 4.67 -2.93 -19.79
C VAL A 348 4.59 -3.11 -21.31
N ALA A 349 4.47 -4.35 -21.79
CA ALA A 349 4.35 -4.63 -23.23
C ALA A 349 3.13 -3.95 -23.85
N LEU A 350 2.00 -3.90 -23.14
CA LEU A 350 0.81 -3.19 -23.62
C LEU A 350 0.99 -1.68 -23.62
N MET A 351 1.59 -1.12 -22.58
CA MET A 351 1.89 0.31 -22.51
C MET A 351 2.83 0.73 -23.64
N GLU A 352 3.83 -0.09 -23.99
CA GLU A 352 4.69 0.13 -25.16
C GLU A 352 3.93 0.08 -26.48
N GLN A 353 3.10 -0.95 -26.68
CA GLN A 353 2.31 -1.11 -27.91
C GLN A 353 1.30 0.02 -28.12
N GLN A 354 0.80 0.59 -27.05
CA GLN A 354 -0.20 1.66 -27.04
C GLN A 354 0.40 3.05 -26.84
N ASP A 355 1.72 3.15 -26.68
CA ASP A 355 2.44 4.40 -26.40
C ASP A 355 1.86 5.14 -25.17
N PHE A 356 1.47 4.38 -24.14
CA PHE A 356 0.91 4.92 -22.92
C PHE A 356 1.96 5.68 -22.10
N PRO A 357 1.59 6.82 -21.46
CA PRO A 357 0.27 7.46 -21.47
C PRO A 357 0.02 8.38 -22.69
N GLN A 358 -1.05 8.13 -23.45
CA GLN A 358 -1.49 9.03 -24.53
C GLN A 358 -2.65 9.93 -24.08
N ASN A 359 -2.65 11.19 -24.53
CA ASN A 359 -3.76 12.15 -24.37
C ASN A 359 -4.23 12.38 -22.92
N GLY A 360 -3.38 12.12 -21.93
CA GLY A 360 -3.73 12.27 -20.52
C GLY A 360 -4.69 11.21 -19.97
N GLU A 361 -4.80 10.05 -20.64
CA GLU A 361 -5.50 8.87 -20.12
C GLU A 361 -4.93 8.48 -18.75
N SER A 362 -5.82 8.08 -17.83
CA SER A 362 -5.41 7.55 -16.54
C SER A 362 -5.01 6.09 -16.64
N TYR A 363 -4.11 5.63 -15.77
CA TYR A 363 -3.73 4.23 -15.70
C TYR A 363 -4.96 3.33 -15.53
N GLN A 364 -5.90 3.73 -14.68
CA GLN A 364 -7.15 3.01 -14.46
C GLN A 364 -7.99 2.88 -15.75
N ASP A 365 -8.19 3.99 -16.48
CA ASP A 365 -8.96 3.99 -17.72
C ASP A 365 -8.25 3.17 -18.81
N PHE A 366 -6.92 3.18 -18.85
CA PHE A 366 -6.10 2.33 -19.72
C PHE A 366 -6.38 0.84 -19.49
N ILE A 367 -6.36 0.36 -18.23
CA ILE A 367 -6.65 -1.05 -17.92
C ILE A 367 -8.07 -1.44 -18.34
N ILE A 368 -9.06 -0.60 -18.00
CA ILE A 368 -10.46 -0.84 -18.36
C ILE A 368 -10.60 -0.94 -19.88
N ARG A 369 -9.96 -0.05 -20.64
CA ARG A 369 -9.97 -0.05 -22.10
C ARG A 369 -9.30 -1.30 -22.68
N MET A 370 -8.13 -1.69 -22.18
CA MET A 370 -7.41 -2.89 -22.66
C MET A 370 -8.23 -4.18 -22.52
N VAL A 371 -9.03 -4.30 -21.45
CA VAL A 371 -9.95 -5.42 -21.29
C VAL A 371 -11.16 -5.29 -22.21
N ALA A 372 -11.78 -4.11 -22.28
CA ALA A 372 -12.97 -3.87 -23.11
C ALA A 372 -12.72 -4.08 -24.61
N GLU A 373 -11.52 -3.75 -25.10
CA GLU A 373 -11.08 -3.95 -26.49
C GLU A 373 -10.64 -5.40 -26.78
N GLY A 374 -10.53 -6.25 -25.75
CA GLY A 374 -10.11 -7.65 -25.85
C GLY A 374 -8.60 -7.85 -26.03
N THR A 375 -7.80 -6.78 -25.87
CA THR A 375 -6.34 -6.83 -25.95
C THR A 375 -5.76 -7.57 -24.74
N LEU A 376 -6.37 -7.39 -23.56
CA LEU A 376 -6.08 -8.11 -22.32
C LEU A 376 -7.16 -9.16 -21.98
N ALA A 377 -7.77 -9.78 -22.99
CA ALA A 377 -8.72 -10.88 -22.79
C ALA A 377 -8.02 -12.18 -22.33
N PRO A 378 -8.73 -13.12 -21.68
CA PRO A 378 -8.17 -14.42 -21.32
C PRO A 378 -7.54 -15.17 -22.50
N GLY A 379 -6.34 -15.69 -22.29
CA GLY A 379 -5.53 -16.40 -23.29
C GLY A 379 -4.61 -15.48 -24.10
N ARG A 380 -4.47 -14.20 -23.73
CA ARG A 380 -3.59 -13.24 -24.41
C ARG A 380 -2.31 -12.97 -23.63
N ALA A 381 -2.34 -13.09 -22.30
CA ALA A 381 -1.27 -12.64 -21.42
C ALA A 381 0.08 -13.31 -21.73
N GLU A 382 0.10 -14.63 -21.96
CA GLU A 382 1.34 -15.36 -22.26
C GLU A 382 2.06 -14.80 -23.50
N SER A 383 1.31 -14.50 -24.57
CA SER A 383 1.89 -13.95 -25.79
C SER A 383 2.46 -12.55 -25.60
N LEU A 384 1.85 -11.73 -24.74
CA LEU A 384 2.34 -10.40 -24.41
C LEU A 384 3.55 -10.45 -23.48
N CYS A 385 3.54 -11.36 -22.52
CA CYS A 385 4.63 -11.58 -21.58
C CYS A 385 5.88 -12.15 -22.28
N CYS A 386 5.71 -13.15 -23.15
CA CYS A 386 6.79 -14.00 -23.62
C CYS A 386 6.99 -14.01 -25.14
N GLY A 387 6.09 -13.43 -25.93
CA GLY A 387 6.12 -13.52 -27.41
C GLY A 387 7.13 -12.63 -28.13
N GLY A 388 7.95 -11.87 -27.40
CA GLY A 388 8.95 -10.94 -27.93
C GLY A 388 10.40 -11.41 -27.84
N SER A 389 10.67 -12.69 -27.55
CA SER A 389 12.03 -13.25 -27.50
C SER A 389 12.57 -13.65 -28.88
#